data_AF-D7VS77-F1
#
_entry.id   AF-D7VS77-F1
#
_cell.length_a   1.000
_cell.length_b   1.000
_cell.length_c   1.000
_cell.angle_alpha   90.00
_cell.angle_beta   90.00
_cell.angle_gamma   90.00
#
_symmetry.space_group_name_H-M   'P 1'
#
loop_
_entity.id
_entity.type
_entity.pdbx_description
1 polymer ?
#
loop_
_entity_poly.entity_id
_entity_poly.type
_entity_poly.pdbx_seq_one_letter_code
_entity_poly.pdbx_strand_id
1 'polypeptide(L)'
;MGKIKLLITAILALLAMQHLQASATFKIRFYATNWGMNQSWDSYCEQVKKAGYDGLEVWVPGSKEEQKQMFDAFRKYNLAYAFLSGGGGATFEQYYDSYVKNVEMAVQLKPDFVNCHTGKDYFTFEQNKKLIEAADVISKKYNIPVMHETHRGRFSFAAHITRQFLEQIPQLQLTLDISHWCNVHESLLSDQTETVAMALARTGHIHARIGQPQAPQVNDPAAPEWKSTVDQHLTWWDEVVRLRKEAGKNQLTITTEFGPSGYLPTLPYTQQPVADQWSVNVYMLNLLKSRYQQ
;
A
#
# COMPACT_ATOMS: atom_id res chain seq x y z
N MET A 1 -34.06 46.86 1.32
CA MET A 1 -34.41 45.51 0.79
C MET A 1 -33.31 44.87 -0.08
N GLY A 2 -32.55 45.61 -0.90
CA GLY A 2 -31.54 45.00 -1.80
C GLY A 2 -30.34 44.32 -1.12
N LYS A 3 -29.80 44.89 -0.03
CA LYS A 3 -28.63 44.35 0.68
C LYS A 3 -28.90 43.03 1.41
N ILE A 4 -30.11 42.85 1.95
CA ILE A 4 -30.51 41.60 2.63
C ILE A 4 -30.68 40.46 1.63
N LYS A 5 -31.27 40.74 0.45
CA LYS A 5 -31.36 39.77 -0.64
C LYS A 5 -29.97 39.32 -1.11
N LEU A 6 -29.04 40.25 -1.30
CA LEU A 6 -27.67 39.92 -1.75
C LEU A 6 -26.92 39.03 -0.73
N LEU A 7 -27.08 39.29 0.56
CA LEU A 7 -26.47 38.50 1.63
C LEU A 7 -27.04 37.08 1.68
N ILE A 8 -28.36 36.93 1.54
CA ILE A 8 -29.03 35.62 1.50
C ILE A 8 -28.59 34.83 0.27
N THR A 9 -28.48 35.47 -0.91
CA THR A 9 -28.00 34.81 -2.13
C THR A 9 -26.54 34.37 -2.00
N ALA A 10 -25.68 35.18 -1.36
CA ALA A 10 -24.29 34.82 -1.12
C ALA A 10 -24.14 33.64 -0.13
N ILE A 11 -24.97 33.62 0.92
CA ILE A 11 -25.00 32.51 1.89
C ILE A 11 -25.52 31.22 1.22
N LEU A 12 -26.58 31.32 0.41
CA LEU A 12 -27.10 30.18 -0.35
C LEU A 12 -26.09 29.68 -1.40
N ALA A 13 -25.33 30.56 -2.04
CA ALA A 13 -24.25 30.18 -2.96
C ALA A 13 -23.07 29.52 -2.23
N LEU A 14 -22.71 29.98 -1.03
CA LEU A 14 -21.69 29.33 -0.19
C LEU A 14 -22.16 27.95 0.29
N LEU A 15 -23.41 27.83 0.74
CA LEU A 15 -24.01 26.55 1.14
C LEU A 15 -24.13 25.61 -0.06
N ALA A 16 -24.48 26.12 -1.24
CA ALA A 16 -24.50 25.34 -2.48
C ALA A 16 -23.10 24.91 -2.92
N MET A 17 -22.06 25.75 -2.75
CA MET A 17 -20.67 25.37 -3.01
C MET A 17 -20.13 24.34 -2.01
N GLN A 18 -20.51 24.46 -0.73
CA GLN A 18 -20.23 23.44 0.30
C GLN A 18 -20.98 22.12 0.02
N HIS A 19 -22.21 22.18 -0.51
CA HIS A 19 -22.96 21.01 -0.94
C HIS A 19 -22.48 20.43 -2.27
N LEU A 20 -21.96 21.23 -3.21
CA LEU A 20 -21.34 20.72 -4.44
C LEU A 20 -19.98 20.05 -4.19
N GLN A 21 -19.31 20.37 -3.08
CA GLN A 21 -18.14 19.62 -2.60
C GLN A 21 -18.52 18.31 -1.89
N ALA A 22 -19.80 18.12 -1.53
CA ALA A 22 -20.32 16.89 -0.95
C ALA A 22 -20.85 15.95 -2.04
N SER A 23 -19.93 15.27 -2.73
CA SER A 23 -20.01 13.84 -3.10
C SER A 23 -19.03 13.56 -4.26
N ALA A 24 -17.73 13.69 -4.00
CA ALA A 24 -16.83 12.76 -4.66
C ALA A 24 -17.06 11.42 -3.97
N THR A 25 -17.74 10.48 -4.64
CA THR A 25 -17.91 9.12 -4.12
C THR A 25 -16.53 8.56 -3.79
N PHE A 26 -16.26 8.28 -2.52
CA PHE A 26 -14.99 7.69 -2.09
C PHE A 26 -14.77 6.37 -2.83
N LYS A 27 -13.67 6.27 -3.59
CA LYS A 27 -13.37 5.10 -4.42
C LYS A 27 -12.22 4.30 -3.85
N ILE A 28 -12.42 3.00 -3.67
CA ILE A 28 -11.31 2.08 -3.41
C ILE A 28 -10.88 1.45 -4.74
N ARG A 29 -9.58 1.47 -5.02
CA ARG A 29 -8.97 0.82 -6.19
C ARG A 29 -8.12 -0.35 -5.74
N PHE A 30 -8.29 -1.50 -6.40
CA PHE A 30 -7.60 -2.73 -6.03
C PHE A 30 -6.51 -3.09 -7.03
N TYR A 31 -5.32 -3.41 -6.53
CA TYR A 31 -4.15 -3.77 -7.32
C TYR A 31 -3.73 -5.21 -7.03
N ALA A 32 -3.23 -5.90 -8.04
CA ALA A 32 -2.56 -7.18 -7.90
C ALA A 32 -1.04 -6.99 -7.83
N THR A 33 -0.35 -7.78 -7.01
CA THR A 33 1.11 -7.90 -7.05
C THR A 33 1.55 -8.87 -8.16
N ASN A 34 2.66 -8.61 -8.85
CA ASN A 34 3.27 -9.60 -9.75
C ASN A 34 4.17 -10.62 -9.03
N TRP A 35 4.21 -10.62 -7.70
CA TRP A 35 5.08 -11.50 -6.94
C TRP A 35 4.60 -12.96 -7.03
N GLY A 36 5.47 -13.85 -7.52
CA GLY A 36 5.10 -15.25 -7.79
C GLY A 36 4.54 -15.48 -9.20
N MET A 37 4.44 -14.44 -10.03
CA MET A 37 4.11 -14.56 -11.45
C MET A 37 5.13 -15.42 -12.18
N ASN A 38 4.64 -16.37 -12.99
CA ASN A 38 5.45 -17.23 -13.86
C ASN A 38 5.02 -17.18 -15.35
N GLN A 39 4.06 -16.31 -15.68
CA GLN A 39 3.50 -16.15 -17.02
C GLN A 39 4.11 -14.92 -17.72
N SER A 40 3.75 -14.71 -18.99
CA SER A 40 4.06 -13.45 -19.68
C SER A 40 3.21 -12.30 -19.13
N TRP A 41 3.68 -11.05 -19.30
CA TRP A 41 2.90 -9.85 -18.94
C TRP A 41 1.51 -9.82 -19.59
N ASP A 42 1.40 -10.28 -20.83
CA ASP A 42 0.13 -10.30 -21.56
C ASP A 42 -0.89 -11.26 -20.91
N SER A 43 -0.49 -12.51 -20.68
CA SER A 43 -1.34 -13.54 -20.05
C SER A 43 -1.69 -13.15 -18.61
N TYR A 44 -0.72 -12.62 -17.88
CA TYR A 44 -0.94 -12.23 -16.49
C TYR A 44 -1.89 -11.03 -16.37
N CYS A 45 -1.73 -10.01 -17.22
CA CYS A 45 -2.65 -8.87 -17.23
C CYS A 45 -4.07 -9.27 -17.65
N GLU A 46 -4.22 -10.22 -18.57
CA GLU A 46 -5.54 -10.80 -18.89
C GLU A 46 -6.19 -11.41 -17.64
N GLN A 47 -5.42 -12.24 -16.91
CA GLN A 47 -5.87 -12.89 -15.69
C GLN A 47 -6.26 -11.87 -14.61
N VAL A 48 -5.43 -10.86 -14.38
CA VAL A 48 -5.66 -9.75 -13.43
C VAL A 48 -6.93 -8.97 -13.79
N LYS A 49 -7.10 -8.63 -15.07
CA LYS A 49 -8.31 -7.92 -15.52
C LYS A 49 -9.56 -8.77 -15.35
N LYS A 50 -9.49 -10.05 -15.68
CA LYS A 50 -10.61 -11.01 -15.56
C LYS A 50 -11.03 -11.22 -14.10
N ALA A 51 -10.09 -11.25 -13.15
CA ALA A 51 -10.39 -11.30 -11.72
C ALA A 51 -11.01 -10.00 -11.19
N GLY A 52 -10.88 -8.90 -11.94
CA GLY A 52 -11.53 -7.63 -11.65
C GLY A 52 -10.67 -6.62 -10.89
N TYR A 53 -9.35 -6.79 -10.84
CA TYR A 53 -8.46 -5.74 -10.32
C TYR A 53 -8.51 -4.48 -11.21
N ASP A 54 -8.24 -3.32 -10.60
CA ASP A 54 -8.15 -2.03 -11.28
C ASP A 54 -6.74 -1.78 -11.86
N GLY A 55 -5.72 -2.46 -11.33
CA GLY A 55 -4.34 -2.28 -11.75
C GLY A 55 -3.38 -3.30 -11.16
N LEU A 56 -2.08 -3.05 -11.34
CA LEU A 56 -1.01 -3.83 -10.72
C LEU A 56 -0.04 -2.93 -9.95
N GLU A 57 0.50 -3.44 -8.85
CA GLU A 57 1.64 -2.87 -8.16
C GLU A 57 2.84 -3.80 -8.34
N VAL A 58 3.91 -3.30 -8.95
CA VAL A 58 5.03 -4.13 -9.41
C VAL A 58 6.37 -3.44 -9.21
N TRP A 59 7.46 -4.18 -9.24
CA TRP A 59 8.78 -3.58 -9.43
C TRP A 59 8.96 -3.13 -10.89
N VAL A 60 9.61 -1.99 -11.11
CA VAL A 60 9.99 -1.58 -12.48
C VAL A 60 10.96 -2.61 -13.05
N PRO A 61 10.63 -3.27 -14.19
CA PRO A 61 11.53 -4.25 -14.78
C PRO A 61 12.90 -3.67 -15.13
N GLY A 62 13.97 -4.46 -14.97
CA GLY A 62 15.34 -4.00 -15.21
C GLY A 62 15.65 -3.75 -16.69
N SER A 63 15.02 -4.49 -17.60
CA SER A 63 15.27 -4.38 -19.05
C SER A 63 14.23 -3.49 -19.75
N LYS A 64 14.67 -2.76 -20.78
CA LYS A 64 13.76 -1.93 -21.59
C LYS A 64 12.75 -2.75 -22.40
N GLU A 65 13.13 -3.94 -22.81
CA GLU A 65 12.25 -4.87 -23.51
C GLU A 65 11.11 -5.32 -22.59
N GLU A 66 11.43 -5.74 -21.37
CA GLU A 66 10.40 -6.16 -20.40
C GLU A 66 9.53 -4.98 -19.95
N GLN A 67 10.11 -3.78 -19.75
CA GLN A 67 9.31 -2.57 -19.51
C GLN A 67 8.31 -2.32 -20.64
N LYS A 68 8.73 -2.49 -21.90
CA LYS A 68 7.84 -2.34 -23.06
C LYS A 68 6.70 -3.36 -23.02
N GLN A 69 7.01 -4.63 -22.79
CA GLN A 69 6.00 -5.71 -22.70
C GLN A 69 5.00 -5.45 -21.57
N MET A 70 5.48 -5.03 -20.40
CA MET A 70 4.65 -4.65 -19.26
C MET A 70 3.70 -3.50 -19.60
N PHE A 71 4.20 -2.40 -20.16
CA PHE A 71 3.37 -1.25 -20.51
C PHE A 71 2.40 -1.53 -21.68
N ASP A 72 2.80 -2.36 -22.64
CA ASP A 72 1.90 -2.81 -23.71
C ASP A 72 0.73 -3.61 -23.13
N ALA A 73 1.00 -4.52 -22.19
CA ALA A 73 -0.03 -5.30 -21.52
C ALA A 73 -0.95 -4.40 -20.65
N PHE A 74 -0.39 -3.48 -19.85
CA PHE A 74 -1.20 -2.53 -19.05
C PHE A 74 -2.16 -1.72 -19.92
N ARG A 75 -1.68 -1.22 -21.07
CA ARG A 75 -2.53 -0.52 -22.05
C ARG A 75 -3.59 -1.43 -22.66
N LYS A 76 -3.21 -2.63 -23.11
CA LYS A 76 -4.12 -3.59 -23.77
C LYS A 76 -5.32 -3.94 -22.88
N TYR A 77 -5.10 -4.14 -21.58
CA TYR A 77 -6.15 -4.55 -20.64
C TYR A 77 -6.76 -3.38 -19.84
N ASN A 78 -6.37 -2.14 -20.14
CA ASN A 78 -6.78 -0.94 -19.41
C ASN A 78 -6.64 -1.13 -17.89
N LEU A 79 -5.41 -1.47 -17.49
CA LEU A 79 -4.99 -1.64 -16.10
C LEU A 79 -4.12 -0.46 -15.71
N ALA A 80 -4.41 0.09 -14.54
CA ALA A 80 -3.53 1.09 -13.98
C ALA A 80 -2.31 0.44 -13.31
N TYR A 81 -1.36 1.27 -12.90
CA TYR A 81 -0.12 0.75 -12.35
C TYR A 81 0.44 1.62 -11.23
N ALA A 82 1.05 0.95 -10.26
CA ALA A 82 1.85 1.49 -9.19
C ALA A 82 3.20 0.77 -9.15
N PHE A 83 4.20 1.41 -8.55
CA PHE A 83 5.53 0.83 -8.48
C PHE A 83 6.05 0.65 -7.06
N LEU A 84 6.62 -0.53 -6.81
CA LEU A 84 7.54 -0.75 -5.71
C LEU A 84 8.89 -0.10 -6.04
N SER A 85 9.52 0.54 -5.05
CA SER A 85 10.86 1.11 -5.17
C SER A 85 11.68 0.90 -3.90
N GLY A 86 13.00 0.96 -4.02
CA GLY A 86 13.93 0.73 -2.92
C GLY A 86 15.36 1.08 -3.32
N GLY A 87 16.27 1.01 -2.34
CA GLY A 87 17.69 1.26 -2.54
C GLY A 87 18.52 -0.02 -2.38
N GLY A 88 19.77 0.07 -2.81
CA GLY A 88 20.80 -0.95 -2.58
C GLY A 88 22.18 -0.32 -2.52
N GLY A 89 23.11 -0.97 -1.85
CA GLY A 89 24.47 -0.46 -1.65
C GLY A 89 25.12 -1.08 -0.42
N ALA A 90 26.45 -1.10 -0.39
CA ALA A 90 27.21 -1.61 0.75
C ALA A 90 27.35 -0.56 1.86
N THR A 91 27.34 0.73 1.50
CA THR A 91 27.34 1.86 2.45
C THR A 91 26.03 2.63 2.40
N PHE A 92 25.81 3.50 3.40
CA PHE A 92 24.64 4.38 3.41
C PHE A 92 24.61 5.32 2.20
N GLU A 93 25.75 5.87 1.81
CA GLU A 93 25.86 6.82 0.68
C GLU A 93 25.48 6.14 -0.63
N GLN A 94 26.02 4.93 -0.87
CA GLN A 94 25.64 4.12 -2.04
C GLN A 94 24.14 3.78 -2.03
N TYR A 95 23.61 3.42 -0.86
CA TYR A 95 22.18 3.15 -0.69
C TYR A 95 21.34 4.39 -1.00
N TYR A 96 21.73 5.55 -0.49
CA TYR A 96 21.04 6.82 -0.68
C TYR A 96 21.00 7.20 -2.17
N ASP A 97 22.14 7.17 -2.86
CA ASP A 97 22.22 7.51 -4.28
C ASP A 97 21.37 6.54 -5.13
N SER A 98 21.44 5.24 -4.85
CA SER A 98 20.62 4.24 -5.53
C SER A 98 19.13 4.43 -5.24
N TYR A 99 18.76 4.70 -3.99
CA TYR A 99 17.38 4.89 -3.57
C TYR A 99 16.76 6.11 -4.27
N VAL A 100 17.43 7.27 -4.21
CA VAL A 100 16.97 8.51 -4.85
C VAL A 100 16.78 8.31 -6.35
N LYS A 101 17.77 7.70 -7.02
CA LYS A 101 17.69 7.39 -8.45
C LYS A 101 16.50 6.49 -8.79
N ASN A 102 16.28 5.43 -8.01
CA ASN A 102 15.21 4.47 -8.27
C ASN A 102 13.82 5.08 -8.03
N VAL A 103 13.64 5.87 -6.97
CA VAL A 103 12.39 6.60 -6.71
C VAL A 103 12.12 7.62 -7.80
N GLU A 104 13.12 8.42 -8.21
CA GLU A 104 12.96 9.39 -9.29
C GLU A 104 12.61 8.72 -10.63
N MET A 105 13.26 7.59 -10.96
CA MET A 105 12.92 6.79 -12.13
C MET A 105 11.46 6.30 -12.08
N ALA A 106 11.01 5.79 -10.93
CA ALA A 106 9.66 5.26 -10.78
C ALA A 106 8.59 6.34 -10.98
N VAL A 107 8.74 7.53 -10.37
CA VAL A 107 7.76 8.62 -10.52
C VAL A 107 7.73 9.19 -11.94
N GLN A 108 8.85 9.18 -12.68
CA GLN A 108 8.90 9.64 -14.08
C GLN A 108 8.06 8.77 -15.02
N LEU A 109 7.79 7.52 -14.65
CA LEU A 109 6.88 6.61 -15.37
C LEU A 109 5.39 6.92 -15.11
N LYS A 110 5.10 7.94 -14.28
CA LYS A 110 3.76 8.46 -13.96
C LYS A 110 2.78 7.38 -13.45
N PRO A 111 3.15 6.59 -12.43
CA PRO A 111 2.24 5.64 -11.81
C PRO A 111 1.14 6.36 -11.01
N ASP A 112 0.11 5.63 -10.56
CA ASP A 112 -0.86 6.15 -9.59
C ASP A 112 -0.18 6.52 -8.26
N PHE A 113 0.84 5.74 -7.84
CA PHE A 113 1.69 5.99 -6.68
C PHE A 113 2.98 5.15 -6.73
N VAL A 114 3.91 5.45 -5.82
CA VAL A 114 5.10 4.63 -5.55
C VAL A 114 5.09 4.18 -4.09
N ASN A 115 5.21 2.88 -3.86
CA ASN A 115 5.41 2.30 -2.54
C ASN A 115 6.89 1.98 -2.33
N CYS A 116 7.49 2.50 -1.27
CA CYS A 116 8.91 2.41 -1.03
C CYS A 116 9.27 1.45 0.11
N HIS A 117 10.15 0.51 -0.23
CA HIS A 117 11.03 -0.21 0.69
C HIS A 117 12.18 0.72 1.14
N THR A 118 11.84 1.69 1.98
CA THR A 118 12.78 2.74 2.41
C THR A 118 13.73 2.25 3.48
N GLY A 119 15.02 2.56 3.28
CA GLY A 119 16.05 2.36 4.29
C GLY A 119 16.20 0.92 4.79
N LYS A 120 16.81 0.82 5.97
CA LYS A 120 17.10 -0.45 6.65
C LYS A 120 16.86 -0.30 8.14
N ASP A 121 16.57 -1.41 8.80
CA ASP A 121 16.39 -1.50 10.25
C ASP A 121 17.68 -1.20 11.04
N TYR A 122 18.84 -1.43 10.44
CA TYR A 122 20.15 -1.11 11.03
C TYR A 122 20.67 0.30 10.72
N PHE A 123 19.98 1.09 9.89
CA PHE A 123 20.33 2.49 9.69
C PHE A 123 19.85 3.36 10.85
N THR A 124 20.59 4.42 11.15
CA THR A 124 20.19 5.36 12.21
C THR A 124 18.91 6.10 11.85
N PHE A 125 18.26 6.69 12.85
CA PHE A 125 17.09 7.54 12.64
C PHE A 125 17.38 8.63 11.59
N GLU A 126 18.49 9.35 11.73
CA GLU A 126 18.89 10.43 10.81
C GLU A 126 19.16 9.92 9.39
N GLN A 127 19.75 8.73 9.24
CA GLN A 127 19.96 8.12 7.92
C GLN A 127 18.64 7.77 7.24
N ASN A 128 17.73 7.12 7.95
CA ASN A 128 16.41 6.77 7.42
C ASN A 128 15.55 8.01 7.15
N LYS A 129 15.61 9.02 8.02
CA LYS A 129 14.94 10.31 7.85
C LYS A 129 15.39 11.01 6.56
N LYS A 130 16.69 11.05 6.27
CA LYS A 130 17.21 11.60 5.00
C LYS A 130 16.60 10.94 3.77
N LEU A 131 16.39 9.62 3.79
CA LEU A 131 15.77 8.89 2.68
C LEU A 131 14.28 9.25 2.53
N ILE A 132 13.56 9.38 3.64
CA ILE A 132 12.15 9.80 3.66
C ILE A 132 12.00 11.22 3.11
N GLU A 133 12.83 12.16 3.57
CA GLU A 133 12.81 13.54 3.11
C GLU A 133 13.16 13.67 1.62
N ALA A 134 14.14 12.90 1.14
CA ALA A 134 14.47 12.86 -0.28
C ALA A 134 13.29 12.36 -1.15
N ALA A 135 12.59 11.32 -0.69
CA ALA A 135 11.40 10.82 -1.36
C ALA A 135 10.24 11.82 -1.37
N ASP A 136 10.03 12.57 -0.27
CA ASP A 136 9.02 13.64 -0.18
C ASP A 136 9.31 14.77 -1.18
N VAL A 137 10.58 15.18 -1.34
CA VAL A 137 10.99 16.17 -2.35
C VAL A 137 10.67 15.67 -3.77
N ILE A 138 10.97 14.40 -4.07
CA ILE A 138 10.66 13.80 -5.38
C ILE A 138 9.14 13.72 -5.60
N SER A 139 8.39 13.25 -4.60
CA SER A 139 6.92 13.17 -4.62
C SER A 139 6.29 14.51 -4.99
N LYS A 140 6.72 15.59 -4.32
CA LYS A 140 6.25 16.96 -4.59
C LYS A 140 6.66 17.47 -5.97
N LYS A 141 7.89 17.20 -6.41
CA LYS A 141 8.41 17.63 -7.72
C LYS A 141 7.59 17.05 -8.88
N TYR A 142 7.20 15.78 -8.80
CA TYR A 142 6.49 15.09 -9.88
C TYR A 142 4.97 15.01 -9.67
N ASN A 143 4.46 15.44 -8.51
CA ASN A 143 3.06 15.32 -8.12
C ASN A 143 2.56 13.86 -8.18
N ILE A 144 3.39 12.92 -7.74
CA ILE A 144 3.09 11.48 -7.65
C ILE A 144 3.29 11.05 -6.19
N PRO A 145 2.28 10.50 -5.50
CA PRO A 145 2.42 10.07 -4.11
C PRO A 145 3.54 9.05 -3.94
N VAL A 146 4.46 9.31 -3.01
CA VAL A 146 5.43 8.34 -2.53
C VAL A 146 5.10 7.98 -1.08
N MET A 147 4.87 6.70 -0.84
CA MET A 147 4.48 6.16 0.47
C MET A 147 5.51 5.14 0.93
N HIS A 148 5.60 4.92 2.23
CA HIS A 148 6.64 4.10 2.84
C HIS A 148 6.02 2.88 3.53
N GLU A 149 6.42 1.69 3.11
CA GLU A 149 5.83 0.46 3.63
C GLU A 149 6.23 0.18 5.08
N THR A 150 5.30 -0.25 5.91
CA THR A 150 5.61 -0.91 7.19
C THR A 150 6.14 -2.31 6.91
N HIS A 151 7.47 -2.49 6.90
CA HIS A 151 8.08 -3.73 6.41
C HIS A 151 9.22 -4.20 7.33
N ARG A 152 9.23 -5.50 7.65
CA ARG A 152 10.30 -6.12 8.46
C ARG A 152 11.64 -6.07 7.70
N GLY A 153 12.66 -5.43 8.26
CA GLY A 153 13.93 -5.17 7.56
C GLY A 153 14.02 -3.80 6.85
N ARG A 154 13.09 -2.89 7.12
CA ARG A 154 13.13 -1.47 6.73
C ARG A 154 13.09 -0.59 7.98
N PHE A 155 13.18 0.73 7.82
CA PHE A 155 13.15 1.67 8.96
C PHE A 155 11.90 1.51 9.83
N SER A 156 10.81 1.05 9.24
CA SER A 156 9.48 0.89 9.80
C SER A 156 9.20 -0.50 10.39
N PHE A 157 10.24 -1.30 10.68
CA PHE A 157 10.07 -2.73 11.01
C PHE A 157 9.25 -3.01 12.27
N ALA A 158 9.19 -2.09 13.23
CA ALA A 158 8.44 -2.23 14.47
C ALA A 158 7.58 -1.00 14.76
N ALA A 159 6.40 -1.22 15.35
CA ALA A 159 5.47 -0.15 15.76
C ALA A 159 6.16 0.97 16.55
N HIS A 160 6.78 0.65 17.70
CA HIS A 160 7.43 1.66 18.56
C HIS A 160 8.55 2.47 17.87
N ILE A 161 9.30 1.83 16.95
CA ILE A 161 10.30 2.53 16.13
C ILE A 161 9.62 3.47 15.15
N THR A 162 8.59 2.98 14.45
CA THR A 162 7.85 3.77 13.46
C THR A 162 7.16 4.98 14.09
N ARG A 163 6.66 4.86 15.33
CA ARG A 163 6.09 5.98 16.10
C ARG A 163 7.01 7.20 16.11
N GLN A 164 8.31 7.00 16.35
CA GLN A 164 9.29 8.08 16.40
C GLN A 164 9.38 8.85 15.07
N PHE A 165 9.28 8.15 13.94
CA PHE A 165 9.26 8.79 12.62
C PHE A 165 7.95 9.53 12.37
N LEU A 166 6.80 8.95 12.74
CA LEU A 166 5.49 9.58 12.56
C LEU A 166 5.33 10.87 13.39
N GLU A 167 5.89 10.90 14.60
CA GLU A 167 5.90 12.08 15.47
C GLU A 167 6.81 13.19 14.93
N GLN A 168 7.97 12.84 14.39
CA GLN A 168 8.98 13.81 13.93
C GLN A 168 8.85 14.23 12.47
N ILE A 169 8.14 13.46 11.64
CA ILE A 169 7.93 13.71 10.21
C ILE A 169 6.42 13.73 9.95
N PRO A 170 5.71 14.83 10.26
CA PRO A 170 4.25 14.87 10.22
C PRO A 170 3.64 14.58 8.84
N GLN A 171 4.41 14.80 7.76
CA GLN A 171 4.03 14.53 6.38
C GLN A 171 4.27 13.09 5.92
N LEU A 172 4.91 12.25 6.74
CA LEU A 172 5.19 10.85 6.39
C LEU A 172 3.88 10.10 6.09
N GLN A 173 3.79 9.55 4.88
CA GLN A 173 2.69 8.70 4.46
C GLN A 173 3.13 7.25 4.41
N LEU A 174 2.27 6.35 4.92
CA LEU A 174 2.55 4.93 4.97
C LEU A 174 1.80 4.17 3.89
N THR A 175 2.48 3.15 3.36
CA THR A 175 1.81 1.93 2.89
C THR A 175 1.70 1.01 4.10
N LEU A 176 0.48 0.71 4.52
CA LEU A 176 0.24 -0.15 5.66
C LEU A 176 0.28 -1.61 5.20
N ASP A 177 1.39 -2.27 5.47
CA ASP A 177 1.47 -3.73 5.59
C ASP A 177 1.68 -4.10 7.07
N ILE A 178 0.59 -4.05 7.84
CA ILE A 178 0.64 -4.30 9.29
C ILE A 178 0.97 -5.76 9.64
N SER A 179 0.92 -6.67 8.65
CA SER A 179 1.26 -8.08 8.83
C SER A 179 2.69 -8.27 9.32
N HIS A 180 3.61 -7.40 8.88
CA HIS A 180 5.00 -7.41 9.32
C HIS A 180 5.15 -7.15 10.82
N TRP A 181 4.35 -6.24 11.37
CA TRP A 181 4.38 -5.94 12.80
C TRP A 181 3.81 -7.07 13.63
N CYS A 182 2.79 -7.78 13.14
CA CYS A 182 2.25 -8.94 13.86
C CYS A 182 3.35 -9.98 14.14
N ASN A 183 4.19 -10.24 13.14
CA ASN A 183 5.33 -11.14 13.26
C ASN A 183 6.46 -10.60 14.16
N VAL A 184 6.74 -9.30 14.12
CA VAL A 184 7.81 -8.68 14.94
C VAL A 184 7.41 -8.58 16.42
N HIS A 185 6.12 -8.39 16.70
CA HIS A 185 5.59 -8.23 18.05
C HIS A 185 4.96 -9.49 18.63
N GLU A 186 5.04 -10.61 17.91
CA GLU A 186 4.48 -11.90 18.33
C GLU A 186 3.03 -11.82 18.80
N SER A 187 2.24 -10.93 18.19
CA SER A 187 0.90 -10.60 18.65
C SER A 187 0.04 -9.99 17.54
N LEU A 188 -1.22 -9.69 17.85
CA LEU A 188 -2.08 -8.84 17.04
C LEU A 188 -2.12 -7.40 17.60
N LEU A 189 -1.00 -6.92 18.15
CA LEU A 189 -0.74 -5.51 18.48
C LEU A 189 -1.71 -4.85 19.47
N SER A 190 -2.40 -5.63 20.31
CA SER A 190 -3.37 -5.10 21.28
C SER A 190 -2.74 -4.16 22.30
N ASP A 191 -1.45 -4.34 22.61
CA ASP A 191 -0.65 -3.52 23.51
C ASP A 191 0.00 -2.30 22.80
N GLN A 192 -0.12 -2.19 21.47
CA GLN A 192 0.45 -1.09 20.67
C GLN A 192 -0.62 -0.12 20.14
N THR A 193 -1.82 -0.10 20.74
CA THR A 193 -3.03 0.56 20.21
C THR A 193 -2.82 2.03 19.78
N GLU A 194 -2.15 2.85 20.58
CA GLU A 194 -1.89 4.27 20.23
C GLU A 194 -1.02 4.41 18.97
N THR A 195 0.00 3.56 18.86
CA THR A 195 0.95 3.59 17.75
C THR A 195 0.30 3.08 16.48
N VAL A 196 -0.48 2.01 16.59
CA VAL A 196 -1.31 1.51 15.49
C VAL A 196 -2.25 2.60 15.02
N ALA A 197 -3.01 3.25 15.91
CA ALA A 197 -3.93 4.34 15.55
C ALA A 197 -3.22 5.48 14.79
N MET A 198 -2.00 5.86 15.22
CA MET A 198 -1.20 6.86 14.52
C MET A 198 -0.81 6.41 13.09
N ALA A 199 -0.41 5.15 12.94
CA ALA A 199 -0.07 4.57 11.63
C ALA A 199 -1.30 4.49 10.71
N LEU A 200 -2.45 4.05 11.21
CA LEU A 200 -3.70 4.01 10.45
C LEU A 200 -4.09 5.40 9.94
N ALA A 201 -3.96 6.43 10.78
CA ALA A 201 -4.21 7.84 10.39
C ALA A 201 -3.21 8.40 9.37
N ARG A 202 -2.07 7.74 9.16
CA ARG A 202 -1.01 8.13 8.21
C ARG A 202 -0.97 7.22 6.97
N THR A 203 -1.92 6.29 6.86
CA THR A 203 -1.97 5.32 5.77
C THR A 203 -2.60 5.94 4.51
N GLY A 204 -1.90 5.86 3.39
CA GLY A 204 -2.40 6.25 2.06
C GLY A 204 -2.70 5.08 1.14
N HIS A 205 -2.07 3.93 1.39
CA HIS A 205 -2.17 2.69 0.63
C HIS A 205 -2.10 1.48 1.60
N ILE A 206 -2.78 0.37 1.27
CA ILE A 206 -2.77 -0.85 2.08
C ILE A 206 -2.22 -2.02 1.26
N HIS A 207 -1.29 -2.77 1.83
CA HIS A 207 -1.03 -4.15 1.41
C HIS A 207 -1.90 -5.08 2.28
N ALA A 208 -2.87 -5.74 1.64
CA ALA A 208 -3.89 -6.55 2.29
C ALA A 208 -3.44 -7.98 2.56
N ARG A 209 -2.25 -8.14 3.14
CA ARG A 209 -1.75 -9.42 3.66
C ARG A 209 -2.24 -9.60 5.10
N ILE A 210 -2.58 -10.84 5.47
CA ILE A 210 -3.01 -11.17 6.83
C ILE A 210 -1.82 -11.80 7.58
N GLY A 211 -1.25 -11.06 8.52
CA GLY A 211 -0.19 -11.55 9.40
C GLY A 211 -0.73 -12.30 10.60
N GLN A 212 0.13 -13.07 11.25
CA GLN A 212 -0.13 -13.78 12.49
C GLN A 212 1.07 -13.63 13.44
N PRO A 213 0.92 -13.90 14.74
CA PRO A 213 2.00 -13.74 15.71
C PRO A 213 3.35 -14.37 15.30
N GLN A 214 3.32 -15.47 14.57
CA GLN A 214 4.52 -16.24 14.21
C GLN A 214 4.94 -16.09 12.74
N ALA A 215 4.19 -15.34 11.92
CA ALA A 215 4.51 -15.15 10.51
C ALA A 215 3.83 -13.90 9.94
N PRO A 216 4.42 -13.23 8.93
CA PRO A 216 3.77 -12.12 8.23
C PRO A 216 2.59 -12.55 7.36
N GLN A 217 2.26 -13.84 7.32
CA GLN A 217 1.24 -14.38 6.43
C GLN A 217 0.63 -15.65 7.03
N VAL A 218 -0.70 -15.75 7.02
CA VAL A 218 -1.43 -17.01 7.23
C VAL A 218 -1.42 -17.87 5.96
N ASN A 219 -1.53 -19.18 6.08
CA ASN A 219 -1.54 -20.07 4.92
C ASN A 219 -2.76 -19.85 4.00
N ASP A 220 -3.96 -19.70 4.58
CA ASP A 220 -5.19 -19.45 3.83
C ASP A 220 -6.16 -18.60 4.68
N PRO A 221 -6.45 -17.34 4.33
CA PRO A 221 -7.36 -16.47 5.09
C PRO A 221 -8.83 -16.89 5.03
N ALA A 222 -9.20 -17.88 4.22
CA ALA A 222 -10.55 -18.47 4.22
C ALA A 222 -10.72 -19.55 5.30
N ALA A 223 -9.62 -20.07 5.86
CA ALA A 223 -9.70 -21.15 6.85
C ALA A 223 -10.26 -20.63 8.19
N PRO A 224 -11.20 -21.36 8.82
CA PRO A 224 -11.94 -20.89 10.00
C PRO A 224 -11.05 -20.60 11.21
N GLU A 225 -9.92 -21.29 11.35
CA GLU A 225 -8.94 -21.04 12.40
C GLU A 225 -8.32 -19.64 12.35
N TRP A 226 -8.32 -18.99 11.17
CA TRP A 226 -7.81 -17.63 11.00
C TRP A 226 -8.87 -16.56 11.14
N LYS A 227 -10.13 -16.91 11.43
CA LYS A 227 -11.24 -15.95 11.46
C LYS A 227 -10.94 -14.75 12.36
N SER A 228 -10.46 -14.98 13.59
CA SER A 228 -10.15 -13.90 14.53
C SER A 228 -9.02 -12.99 14.02
N THR A 229 -7.98 -13.58 13.44
CA THR A 229 -6.85 -12.87 12.83
C THR A 229 -7.30 -12.02 11.64
N VAL A 230 -8.16 -12.56 10.78
CA VAL A 230 -8.74 -11.84 9.64
C VAL A 230 -9.63 -10.70 10.13
N ASP A 231 -10.55 -10.96 11.06
CA ASP A 231 -11.44 -9.93 11.63
C ASP A 231 -10.63 -8.75 12.23
N GLN A 232 -9.50 -9.03 12.88
CA GLN A 232 -8.64 -8.00 13.43
C GLN A 232 -7.98 -7.15 12.34
N HIS A 233 -7.50 -7.74 11.25
CA HIS A 233 -6.95 -7.00 10.11
C HIS A 233 -8.03 -6.16 9.42
N LEU A 234 -9.22 -6.72 9.22
CA LEU A 234 -10.36 -6.00 8.68
C LEU A 234 -10.70 -4.77 9.55
N THR A 235 -10.67 -4.90 10.87
CA THR A 235 -10.89 -3.77 11.79
C THR A 235 -9.88 -2.64 11.58
N TRP A 236 -8.60 -2.95 11.37
CA TRP A 236 -7.60 -1.91 11.07
C TRP A 236 -7.85 -1.25 9.71
N TRP A 237 -8.20 -2.02 8.70
CA TRP A 237 -8.45 -1.48 7.36
C TRP A 237 -9.73 -0.67 7.28
N ASP A 238 -10.76 -1.02 8.05
CA ASP A 238 -11.98 -0.22 8.20
C ASP A 238 -11.69 1.15 8.78
N GLU A 239 -10.82 1.19 9.80
CA GLU A 239 -10.41 2.42 10.42
C GLU A 239 -9.62 3.30 9.45
N VAL A 240 -8.74 2.73 8.62
CA VAL A 240 -8.09 3.48 7.52
C VAL A 240 -9.15 4.03 6.56
N VAL A 241 -10.12 3.23 6.11
CA VAL A 241 -11.19 3.69 5.22
C VAL A 241 -11.98 4.84 5.85
N ARG A 242 -12.37 4.72 7.12
CA ARG A 242 -13.10 5.74 7.88
C ARG A 242 -12.29 7.04 7.96
N LEU A 243 -11.04 6.98 8.41
CA LEU A 243 -10.15 8.14 8.55
C LEU A 243 -9.89 8.83 7.20
N ARG A 244 -9.75 8.04 6.11
CA ARG A 244 -9.59 8.59 4.75
C ARG A 244 -10.83 9.34 4.28
N LYS A 245 -12.03 8.80 4.53
CA LYS A 245 -13.31 9.46 4.23
C LYS A 245 -13.46 10.75 5.03
N GLU A 246 -13.19 10.73 6.34
CA GLU A 246 -13.27 11.90 7.22
C GLU A 246 -12.26 12.99 6.88
N ALA A 247 -11.07 12.61 6.41
CA ALA A 247 -10.06 13.54 5.90
C ALA A 247 -10.41 14.14 4.52
N GLY A 248 -11.62 13.90 3.99
CA GLY A 248 -12.09 14.42 2.71
C GLY A 248 -11.31 13.86 1.51
N LYS A 249 -10.64 12.71 1.65
CA LYS A 249 -9.97 12.05 0.52
C LYS A 249 -11.03 11.40 -0.36
N ASN A 250 -10.79 11.39 -1.66
CA ASN A 250 -11.70 10.81 -2.65
C ASN A 250 -11.35 9.36 -3.00
N GLN A 251 -10.19 8.85 -2.57
CA GLN A 251 -9.76 7.50 -2.90
C GLN A 251 -8.88 6.83 -1.84
N LEU A 252 -8.83 5.51 -1.89
CA LEU A 252 -7.84 4.64 -1.24
C LEU A 252 -7.41 3.56 -2.23
N THR A 253 -6.17 3.12 -2.15
CA THR A 253 -5.65 2.01 -2.95
C THR A 253 -5.33 0.83 -2.04
N ILE A 254 -5.60 -0.38 -2.49
CA ILE A 254 -5.32 -1.62 -1.75
C ILE A 254 -4.70 -2.64 -2.70
N THR A 255 -3.57 -3.23 -2.32
CA THR A 255 -2.92 -4.32 -3.05
C THR A 255 -3.13 -5.63 -2.29
N THR A 256 -3.68 -6.66 -2.94
CA THR A 256 -3.67 -8.01 -2.34
C THR A 256 -2.28 -8.61 -2.57
N GLU A 257 -1.54 -8.85 -1.49
CA GLU A 257 -0.11 -9.14 -1.56
C GLU A 257 0.30 -10.41 -0.78
N PHE A 258 -0.50 -11.48 -0.81
CA PHE A 258 -0.02 -12.76 -0.31
C PHE A 258 1.15 -13.23 -1.15
N GLY A 259 2.29 -13.52 -0.51
CA GLY A 259 3.54 -13.92 -1.14
C GLY A 259 3.58 -15.40 -1.55
N PRO A 260 4.48 -15.77 -2.47
CA PRO A 260 4.62 -17.12 -3.03
C PRO A 260 5.33 -18.07 -2.05
N SER A 261 5.61 -19.29 -2.51
CA SER A 261 6.47 -20.27 -1.82
C SER A 261 7.74 -19.63 -1.24
N GLY A 262 8.07 -20.00 0.00
CA GLY A 262 9.12 -19.37 0.81
C GLY A 262 8.56 -18.33 1.79
N TYR A 263 7.52 -17.59 1.37
CA TYR A 263 6.67 -16.81 2.28
C TYR A 263 5.45 -17.61 2.71
N LEU A 264 4.76 -18.20 1.73
CA LEU A 264 3.70 -19.17 1.95
C LEU A 264 4.34 -20.48 2.43
N PRO A 265 3.87 -21.08 3.55
CA PRO A 265 4.39 -22.34 4.04
C PRO A 265 4.33 -23.43 2.97
N THR A 266 5.28 -24.34 3.02
CA THR A 266 5.36 -25.48 2.11
C THR A 266 5.47 -26.78 2.88
N LEU A 267 5.05 -27.88 2.25
CA LEU A 267 5.22 -29.21 2.80
C LEU A 267 6.73 -29.57 2.88
N PRO A 268 7.18 -30.22 3.96
CA PRO A 268 8.55 -30.72 4.06
C PRO A 268 8.92 -31.61 2.86
N TYR A 269 10.18 -31.55 2.47
CA TYR A 269 10.79 -32.31 1.35
C TYR A 269 10.31 -31.95 -0.06
N THR A 270 8.99 -31.84 -0.30
CA THR A 270 8.43 -31.53 -1.62
C THR A 270 8.46 -30.04 -1.93
N GLN A 271 8.48 -29.19 -0.90
CA GLN A 271 8.30 -27.74 -1.02
C GLN A 271 7.01 -27.33 -1.75
N GLN A 272 6.02 -28.23 -1.78
CA GLN A 272 4.71 -27.92 -2.33
C GLN A 272 4.03 -26.85 -1.45
N PRO A 273 3.59 -25.72 -2.01
CA PRO A 273 2.83 -24.72 -1.25
C PRO A 273 1.56 -25.34 -0.65
N VAL A 274 1.25 -24.97 0.59
CA VAL A 274 0.05 -25.48 1.28
C VAL A 274 -1.25 -24.85 0.78
N ALA A 275 -1.17 -23.81 -0.04
CA ALA A 275 -2.31 -23.13 -0.67
C ALA A 275 -1.91 -22.59 -2.06
N ASP A 276 -2.89 -22.27 -2.90
CA ASP A 276 -2.68 -21.58 -4.17
C ASP A 276 -2.65 -20.06 -3.95
N GLN A 277 -1.49 -19.44 -4.12
CA GLN A 277 -1.26 -18.02 -3.86
C GLN A 277 -2.21 -17.10 -4.66
N TRP A 278 -2.46 -17.43 -5.93
CA TRP A 278 -3.34 -16.63 -6.79
C TRP A 278 -4.78 -16.65 -6.26
N SER A 279 -5.30 -17.84 -5.95
CA SER A 279 -6.64 -18.02 -5.39
C SER A 279 -6.80 -17.29 -4.05
N VAL A 280 -5.78 -17.29 -3.20
CA VAL A 280 -5.78 -16.53 -1.93
C VAL A 280 -5.85 -15.02 -2.17
N ASN A 281 -5.07 -14.48 -3.10
CA ASN A 281 -5.14 -13.05 -3.43
C ASN A 281 -6.50 -12.65 -4.01
N VAL A 282 -7.08 -13.48 -4.89
CA VAL A 282 -8.43 -13.25 -5.44
C VAL A 282 -9.50 -13.36 -4.35
N TYR A 283 -9.36 -14.27 -3.38
CA TYR A 283 -10.25 -14.33 -2.22
C TYR A 283 -10.22 -13.01 -1.43
N MET A 284 -9.03 -12.48 -1.14
CA MET A 284 -8.89 -11.19 -0.45
C MET A 284 -9.49 -10.03 -1.25
N LEU A 285 -9.30 -10.01 -2.58
CA LEU A 285 -9.93 -9.02 -3.46
C LEU A 285 -11.44 -9.02 -3.29
N ASN A 286 -12.06 -10.20 -3.37
CA ASN A 286 -13.51 -10.35 -3.30
C ASN A 286 -14.05 -10.00 -1.90
N LEU A 287 -13.39 -10.48 -0.84
CA LEU A 287 -13.72 -10.15 0.54
C LEU A 287 -13.77 -8.63 0.75
N LEU A 288 -12.71 -7.92 0.34
CA LEU A 288 -12.60 -6.47 0.56
C LEU A 288 -13.52 -5.66 -0.35
N LYS A 289 -13.75 -6.11 -1.58
CA LYS A 289 -14.79 -5.51 -2.43
C LYS A 289 -16.16 -5.64 -1.79
N SER A 290 -16.56 -6.83 -1.36
CA SER A 290 -17.85 -7.01 -0.69
C SER A 290 -17.97 -6.19 0.59
N ARG A 291 -16.88 -6.03 1.35
CA ARG A 291 -16.85 -5.21 2.57
C ARG A 291 -17.03 -3.72 2.29
N TYR A 292 -16.43 -3.19 1.23
CA TYR A 292 -16.38 -1.75 0.95
C TYR A 292 -17.23 -1.28 -0.24
N GLN A 293 -18.05 -2.15 -0.82
CA GLN A 293 -19.05 -1.81 -1.85
C GLN A 293 -20.27 -1.05 -1.31
N GLN A 294 -20.25 -0.62 -0.04
CA GLN A 294 -21.30 0.16 0.64
C GLN A 294 -20.98 1.66 0.70
#